data_AF-A0A133RW60-F1
#
_entry.id   AF-A0A133RW60-F1
#
_cell.length_a   1.000
_cell.length_b   1.000
_cell.length_c   1.000
_cell.angle_alpha   90.00
_cell.angle_beta   90.00
_cell.angle_gamma   90.00
#
_symmetry.space_group_name_H-M   'P 1'
#
loop_
_entity.id
_entity.type
_entity.pdbx_description
1 polymer ?
#
loop_
_entity_poly.entity_id
_entity_poly.type
_entity_poly.pdbx_seq_one_letter_code
_entity_poly.pdbx_strand_id
1 'polypeptide(L)'
;MTENTPKALVQVNQKPLIEYQIEFLKEKGINDIIIVGYLKEQFDYLKEKYGVRLVFNDKYADYNNFYSLYLVKEELANRYVIDADNYLFKNMFRNDLTRSTYFSVYREDCTNEWFLVY
;
A
#
# COMPACT_ATOMS: atom_id res chain seq x y z
N MET A 1 -0.25 -14.28 14.55
CA MET A 1 -1.67 -13.94 14.34
C MET A 1 -1.82 -13.27 12.98
N THR A 2 -1.92 -14.05 11.91
CA THR A 2 -2.22 -13.62 10.51
C THR A 2 -2.28 -14.85 9.58
N GLU A 3 -2.75 -16.01 10.07
CA GLU A 3 -2.76 -17.23 9.22
C GLU A 3 -3.81 -17.15 8.10
N ASN A 4 -4.92 -16.42 8.29
CA ASN A 4 -6.06 -16.44 7.36
C ASN A 4 -6.49 -15.07 6.81
N THR A 5 -5.91 -13.97 7.30
CA THR A 5 -6.28 -12.61 6.86
C THR A 5 -5.01 -11.82 6.52
N PRO A 6 -4.89 -11.27 5.29
CA PRO A 6 -3.83 -10.34 4.93
C PRO A 6 -3.74 -9.20 5.93
N LYS A 7 -2.53 -8.78 6.30
CA LYS A 7 -2.32 -7.59 7.16
C LYS A 7 -3.08 -6.35 6.63
N ALA A 8 -3.12 -6.19 5.31
CA ALA A 8 -3.83 -5.12 4.63
C ALA A 8 -5.36 -5.12 4.84
N LEU A 9 -5.94 -6.28 5.16
CA LEU A 9 -7.37 -6.44 5.44
C LEU A 9 -7.70 -6.47 6.94
N VAL A 10 -6.70 -6.29 7.81
CA VAL A 10 -6.94 -6.08 9.23
C VAL A 10 -7.84 -4.86 9.40
N GLN A 11 -8.86 -5.00 10.25
CA GLN A 11 -9.85 -3.97 10.45
C GLN A 11 -9.48 -3.08 11.63
N VAL A 12 -9.52 -1.77 11.40
CA VAL A 12 -9.48 -0.74 12.44
C VAL A 12 -10.81 -0.01 12.38
N ASN A 13 -11.52 0.11 13.50
CA ASN A 13 -12.87 0.69 13.56
C ASN A 13 -13.85 0.06 12.53
N GLN A 14 -13.85 -1.28 12.43
CA GLN A 14 -14.71 -2.07 11.52
C GLN A 14 -14.44 -1.86 10.02
N LYS A 15 -13.33 -1.21 9.67
CA LYS A 15 -12.96 -0.94 8.28
C LYS A 15 -11.55 -1.46 7.97
N PRO A 16 -11.34 -2.18 6.84
CA PRO A 16 -10.02 -2.67 6.47
C PRO A 16 -9.02 -1.53 6.25
N LEU A 17 -7.77 -1.72 6.69
CA LEU A 17 -6.69 -0.73 6.55
C LEU A 17 -6.54 -0.23 5.10
N ILE A 18 -6.55 -1.14 4.15
CA ILE A 18 -6.38 -0.81 2.73
C ILE A 18 -7.50 0.09 2.19
N GLU A 19 -8.71 0.02 2.76
CA GLU A 19 -9.82 0.87 2.32
C GLU A 19 -9.60 2.35 2.69
N TYR A 20 -9.01 2.62 3.87
CA TYR A 20 -8.64 3.98 4.24
C TYR A 20 -7.64 4.58 3.26
N GLN A 21 -6.66 3.78 2.83
CA GLN A 21 -5.64 4.23 1.89
C GLN A 21 -6.23 4.48 0.49
N ILE A 22 -7.08 3.57 0.00
CA ILE A 22 -7.75 3.69 -1.31
C ILE A 22 -8.63 4.95 -1.35
N GLU A 23 -9.42 5.19 -0.30
CA GLU A 23 -10.29 6.36 -0.24
C GLU A 23 -9.48 7.65 -0.22
N PHE A 24 -8.41 7.72 0.58
CA PHE A 24 -7.55 8.90 0.62
C PHE A 24 -6.89 9.21 -0.74
N LEU A 25 -6.46 8.18 -1.48
CA LEU A 25 -5.94 8.36 -2.84
C LEU A 25 -7.03 8.92 -3.77
N LYS A 26 -8.23 8.33 -3.73
CA LYS A 26 -9.36 8.76 -4.57
C LYS A 26 -9.84 10.18 -4.28
N GLU A 27 -9.90 10.57 -3.00
CA GLU A 27 -10.21 11.95 -2.59
C GLU A 27 -9.25 12.98 -3.20
N LYS A 28 -8.02 12.57 -3.52
CA LYS A 28 -6.99 13.41 -4.16
C LYS A 28 -6.95 13.26 -5.68
N GLY A 29 -7.92 12.56 -6.27
CA GLY A 29 -8.01 12.31 -7.70
C GLY A 29 -7.04 11.24 -8.21
N ILE A 30 -6.38 10.49 -7.31
CA ILE A 30 -5.47 9.40 -7.67
C ILE A 30 -6.29 8.12 -7.75
N ASN A 31 -6.85 7.87 -8.94
CA ASN A 31 -7.76 6.74 -9.19
C ASN A 31 -7.05 5.47 -9.70
N ASP A 32 -5.84 5.61 -10.23
CA ASP A 32 -5.05 4.49 -10.75
C ASP A 32 -4.29 3.79 -9.61
N ILE A 33 -4.94 2.78 -9.04
CA ILE A 33 -4.50 2.07 -7.84
C ILE A 33 -4.25 0.60 -8.17
N ILE A 34 -3.07 0.12 -7.79
CA ILE A 34 -2.61 -1.25 -8.03
C ILE A 34 -2.29 -1.89 -6.68
N ILE A 35 -2.84 -3.07 -6.43
CA ILE A 35 -2.59 -3.84 -5.22
C ILE A 35 -1.88 -5.13 -5.62
N VAL A 36 -0.69 -5.36 -5.05
CA VAL A 36 0.10 -6.56 -5.30
C VAL A 36 0.09 -7.45 -4.05
N GLY A 37 -0.30 -8.73 -4.17
CA GLY A 37 -0.36 -9.62 -3.01
C GLY A 37 -0.72 -11.08 -3.30
N TYR A 38 -0.79 -11.87 -2.22
CA TYR A 38 -1.00 -13.32 -2.25
C TYR A 38 -2.46 -13.76 -2.22
N LEU A 39 -3.29 -13.17 -1.36
CA LEU A 39 -4.69 -13.62 -1.18
C LEU A 39 -5.65 -12.82 -2.06
N LYS A 40 -5.42 -12.86 -3.38
CA LYS A 40 -6.17 -12.07 -4.38
C LYS A 40 -7.68 -12.18 -4.20
N GLU A 41 -8.20 -13.36 -3.86
CA GLU A 41 -9.64 -13.60 -3.65
C GLU A 41 -10.24 -12.68 -2.58
N GLN A 42 -9.52 -12.44 -1.48
CA GLN A 42 -10.00 -11.56 -0.41
C GLN A 42 -9.98 -10.08 -0.83
N PHE A 43 -9.22 -9.71 -1.86
CA PHE A 43 -9.18 -8.34 -2.40
C PHE A 43 -10.10 -8.16 -3.61
N ASP A 44 -10.68 -9.24 -4.17
CA ASP A 44 -11.44 -9.16 -5.43
C ASP A 44 -12.64 -8.19 -5.32
N TYR A 45 -13.25 -8.05 -4.15
CA TYR A 45 -14.33 -7.08 -3.90
C TYR A 45 -13.90 -5.62 -4.07
N LEU A 46 -12.61 -5.29 -3.88
CA LEU A 46 -12.10 -3.94 -4.06
C LEU A 46 -12.13 -3.50 -5.53
N LYS A 47 -12.06 -4.45 -6.48
CA LYS A 47 -12.18 -4.13 -7.90
C LYS A 47 -13.55 -3.56 -8.23
N GLU A 48 -14.60 -4.16 -7.70
CA GLU A 48 -15.97 -3.70 -7.92
C GLU A 48 -16.28 -2.44 -7.11
N LYS A 49 -15.85 -2.42 -5.83
CA LYS A 49 -16.13 -1.31 -4.92
C LYS A 49 -15.35 -0.03 -5.27
N TYR A 50 -14.10 -0.17 -5.70
CA TYR A 50 -13.19 0.96 -5.90
C TYR A 50 -12.52 0.99 -7.29
N GLY A 51 -12.71 0.01 -8.16
CA GLY A 51 -12.07 0.03 -9.49
C GLY A 51 -10.56 -0.14 -9.47
N VAL A 52 -10.01 -0.79 -8.44
CA VAL A 52 -8.56 -1.04 -8.33
C VAL A 52 -8.13 -2.20 -9.22
N ARG A 53 -6.85 -2.24 -9.60
CA ARG A 53 -6.23 -3.37 -10.29
C ARG A 53 -5.51 -4.28 -9.28
N LEU A 54 -5.77 -5.58 -9.36
CA LEU A 54 -5.09 -6.57 -8.52
C LEU A 54 -4.03 -7.30 -9.34
N VAL A 55 -2.82 -7.38 -8.81
CA VAL A 55 -1.70 -8.15 -9.36
C VAL A 55 -1.36 -9.25 -8.37
N PHE A 56 -1.39 -10.49 -8.83
CA PHE A 56 -1.05 -11.64 -7.99
C PHE A 56 0.46 -11.82 -7.95
N ASN A 57 1.02 -11.91 -6.74
CA ASN A 57 2.40 -12.32 -6.53
C ASN A 57 2.42 -13.79 -6.08
N ASP A 58 2.72 -14.69 -7.03
CA ASP A 58 2.84 -16.12 -6.81
C ASP A 58 4.04 -16.52 -5.94
N LYS A 59 5.01 -15.61 -5.80
CA LYS A 59 6.26 -15.80 -5.06
C LYS A 59 6.32 -15.04 -3.73
N TYR A 60 5.16 -14.63 -3.20
CA TYR A 60 5.07 -13.88 -1.94
C TYR A 60 5.72 -14.60 -0.73
N ALA A 61 5.78 -15.95 -0.75
CA ALA A 61 6.39 -16.77 0.29
C ALA A 61 7.89 -17.02 0.05
N ASP A 62 8.33 -16.93 -1.20
CA ASP A 62 9.70 -17.25 -1.63
C ASP A 62 10.61 -16.00 -1.60
N TYR A 63 10.05 -14.83 -1.93
CA TYR A 63 10.78 -13.57 -1.99
C TYR A 63 10.15 -12.50 -1.10
N ASN A 64 10.99 -11.57 -0.65
CA ASN A 64 10.53 -10.39 0.07
C ASN A 64 9.75 -9.42 -0.86
N ASN A 65 9.22 -8.34 -0.30
CA ASN A 65 8.40 -7.32 -0.99
C ASN A 65 9.05 -6.69 -2.24
N PHE A 66 10.37 -6.82 -2.41
CA PHE A 66 11.08 -6.43 -3.63
C PHE A 66 10.48 -7.08 -4.88
N TYR A 67 10.13 -8.37 -4.82
CA TYR A 67 9.54 -9.05 -5.97
C TYR A 67 8.13 -8.53 -6.28
N SER A 68 7.36 -8.14 -5.25
CA SER A 68 6.06 -7.48 -5.45
C SER A 68 6.20 -6.17 -6.24
N LEU A 69 7.24 -5.37 -5.93
CA LEU A 69 7.52 -4.14 -6.68
C LEU A 69 8.05 -4.43 -8.10
N TYR A 70 8.87 -5.48 -8.24
CA TYR A 70 9.41 -5.91 -9.53
C TYR A 70 8.30 -6.27 -10.54
N LEU A 71 7.21 -6.90 -10.09
CA LEU A 71 6.05 -7.24 -10.94
C LEU A 71 5.39 -6.02 -11.60
N VAL A 72 5.54 -4.83 -11.00
CA VAL A 72 4.95 -3.57 -11.47
C VAL A 72 6.02 -2.50 -11.77
N LYS A 73 7.27 -2.91 -12.01
CA LYS A 73 8.42 -2.00 -12.15
C LYS A 73 8.26 -0.94 -13.25
N GLU A 74 7.64 -1.31 -14.36
CA GLU A 74 7.40 -0.41 -15.50
C GLU A 74 6.39 0.69 -15.19
N GLU A 75 5.59 0.50 -14.14
CA GLU A 75 4.53 1.41 -13.76
C GLU A 75 4.95 2.34 -12.62
N LEU A 76 6.17 2.21 -12.09
CA LEU A 76 6.64 2.92 -10.91
C LEU A 76 6.77 4.44 -11.10
N ALA A 77 6.97 4.89 -12.35
CA ALA A 77 7.14 6.30 -12.67
C ALA A 77 5.89 7.12 -12.26
N ASN A 78 6.11 8.20 -11.52
CA ASN A 78 5.05 9.11 -11.03
C ASN A 78 3.96 8.43 -10.17
N ARG A 79 4.32 7.34 -9.46
CA ARG A 79 3.41 6.65 -8.55
C ARG A 79 3.88 6.69 -7.11
N TYR A 80 2.90 6.52 -6.22
CA TYR A 80 3.14 6.22 -4.82
C TYR A 80 3.41 4.73 -4.62
N VAL A 81 4.35 4.43 -3.73
CA VAL A 81 4.53 3.10 -3.13
C VAL A 81 4.08 3.22 -1.68
N ILE A 82 3.12 2.38 -1.28
CA ILE A 82 2.45 2.46 0.02
C ILE A 82 2.46 1.07 0.64
N ASP A 83 2.91 0.98 1.89
CA ASP A 83 2.80 -0.23 2.68
C ASP A 83 1.36 -0.38 3.21
N ALA A 84 0.71 -1.49 2.85
CA ALA A 84 -0.71 -1.69 3.09
C ALA A 84 -1.07 -2.02 4.57
N ASP A 85 -0.07 -2.22 5.43
CA ASP A 85 -0.25 -2.50 6.87
C ASP A 85 -0.20 -1.25 7.75
N ASN A 86 -0.10 -0.06 7.14
CA ASN A 86 -0.03 1.22 7.83
C ASN A 86 -1.41 1.89 7.94
N TYR A 87 -1.79 2.31 9.16
CA TYR A 87 -2.96 3.15 9.38
C TYR A 87 -2.62 4.63 9.24
N LEU A 88 -3.23 5.30 8.25
CA LEU A 88 -3.01 6.72 7.99
C LEU A 88 -4.04 7.56 8.76
N PHE A 89 -3.59 8.33 9.74
CA PHE A 89 -4.46 9.23 10.51
C PHE A 89 -4.92 10.47 9.74
N LYS A 90 -4.21 10.85 8.66
CA LYS A 90 -4.47 12.03 7.85
C LYS A 90 -4.22 11.72 6.38
N ASN A 91 -5.00 12.35 5.49
CA ASN A 91 -4.80 12.25 4.05
C ASN A 91 -3.60 13.12 3.62
N MET A 92 -2.44 12.48 3.47
CA MET A 92 -1.17 13.09 3.08
C MET A 92 -0.90 13.08 1.56
N PHE A 93 -1.73 12.40 0.78
CA PHE A 93 -1.52 12.24 -0.65
C PHE A 93 -1.79 13.53 -1.42
N ARG A 94 -1.08 13.70 -2.53
CA ARG A 94 -1.13 14.85 -3.42
C ARG A 94 -0.84 14.41 -4.85
N ASN A 95 -1.42 15.07 -5.84
CA ASN A 95 -1.21 14.78 -7.25
C ASN A 95 -0.29 15.82 -7.95
N ASP A 96 0.32 16.72 -7.19
CA ASP A 96 1.15 17.83 -7.66
C ASP A 96 2.64 17.71 -7.23
N LEU A 97 3.08 16.53 -6.81
CA LEU A 97 4.48 16.27 -6.50
C LEU A 97 5.32 16.26 -7.78
N THR A 98 6.44 17.00 -7.74
CA THR A 98 7.35 17.17 -8.88
C THR A 98 8.67 16.43 -8.72
N ARG A 99 8.89 15.76 -7.59
CA ARG A 99 10.13 15.03 -7.29
C ARG A 99 9.87 13.80 -6.41
N SER A 100 10.75 12.82 -6.51
CA SER A 100 10.81 11.68 -5.59
C SER A 100 10.87 12.17 -4.14
N THR A 101 9.99 11.62 -3.30
CA THR A 101 9.79 12.12 -1.93
C THR A 101 9.53 10.95 -1.00
N TYR A 102 10.24 10.93 0.14
CA TYR A 102 9.89 10.07 1.27
C TYR A 102 9.07 10.86 2.28
N PHE A 103 7.90 10.33 2.64
CA PHE A 103 7.11 10.86 3.74
C PHE A 103 7.50 10.15 5.02
N SER A 104 8.38 10.77 5.80
CA SER A 104 8.90 10.22 7.04
C SER A 104 8.20 10.79 8.28
N VAL A 105 8.18 10.01 9.34
CA VAL A 105 7.68 10.40 10.66
C VAL A 105 8.80 10.32 11.68
N TYR A 106 8.83 11.26 12.61
CA TYR A 106 9.75 11.19 13.74
C TYR A 106 9.32 10.09 14.72
N ARG A 107 10.30 9.32 15.21
CA ARG A 107 10.16 8.25 16.20
C ARG A 107 11.40 8.25 17.10
N GLU A 108 11.19 8.15 18.41
CA GLU A 108 12.25 8.14 19.42
C GLU A 108 12.73 6.70 19.67
N ASP A 109 11.80 5.74 19.83
CA ASP A 109 12.09 4.34 20.16
C ASP A 109 12.07 3.41 18.92
N CYS A 110 13.05 3.57 18.03
CA CYS A 110 13.15 2.75 16.82
C CYS A 110 13.82 1.39 17.07
N THR A 111 13.24 0.31 16.56
CA THR A 111 13.88 -1.02 16.50
C THR A 111 13.80 -1.56 15.07
N ASN A 112 14.94 -1.87 14.45
CA ASN A 112 15.05 -2.39 13.07
C ASN A 112 14.40 -1.50 11.98
N GLU A 113 14.36 -0.19 12.21
CA GLU A 113 13.86 0.79 11.23
C GLU A 113 14.97 1.33 10.32
N TRP A 114 14.57 1.81 9.14
CA TRP A 114 15.48 2.46 8.19
C TRP A 114 15.45 3.98 8.41
N PHE A 115 16.62 4.60 8.58
CA PHE A 115 16.76 6.03 8.82
C PHE A 115 17.09 6.79 7.54
N LEU A 116 16.49 7.97 7.38
CA LEU A 116 16.90 8.93 6.35
C LEU A 116 18.17 9.63 6.82
N VAL A 117 19.30 9.26 6.25
CA VAL A 117 20.59 9.91 6.50
C VAL A 117 20.82 10.92 5.38
N TYR A 118 21.11 12.16 5.75
CA TYR A 118 21.38 13.28 4.84
C TYR A 118 22.75 13.90 5.13
#